data_AF-A0A933VPC5-F1
#
_entry.id   AF-A0A933VPC5-F1
#
_cell.length_a   1.000
_cell.length_b   1.000
_cell.length_c   1.000
_cell.angle_alpha   90.00
_cell.angle_beta   90.00
_cell.angle_gamma   90.00
#
_symmetry.space_group_name_H-M   'P 1'
#
loop_
_entity.id
_entity.type
_entity.pdbx_description
1 polymer ?
#
loop_
_entity_poly.entity_id
_entity_poly.type
_entity_poly.pdbx_seq_one_letter_code
_entity_poly.pdbx_strand_id
1 'polypeptide(L)'
;MASLREVIVAVRDDRGRLIDWRLDLDRVIELGPDTGVLTDYRAWRRTWVREWPIGPVNNAASLLAECASIDYGPERDLDRVLAQAVRADGAGETIESRLTEPLVGQLELVRLALSVDERLGVGVVDDMPARSRSAGLARTWVRPTAEWVLAATPVTSLLVHPDEGLVLVHGDPESATTFAGVTSVDMRTDTVLVMNDRGASFRMSQHDARPLGWVVPRSLRWHVREVPVVAVWTLLFEGLDAALRSAAEHDLPVRLDNVSMMGRGSARREFLDG
;
A
#
# COMPACT_ATOMS: atom_id res chain seq x y z
N MET A 1 -18.58 -11.48 19.64
CA MET A 1 -17.73 -12.13 20.68
C MET A 1 -18.52 -12.91 21.71
N ALA A 2 -19.63 -12.40 22.28
CA ALA A 2 -20.47 -13.18 23.19
C ALA A 2 -20.99 -14.48 22.55
N SER A 3 -21.31 -14.44 21.25
CA SER A 3 -21.74 -15.58 20.41
C SER A 3 -20.70 -16.70 20.25
N LEU A 4 -19.40 -16.40 20.37
CA LEU A 4 -18.33 -17.36 20.08
C LEU A 4 -17.83 -18.14 21.30
N ARG A 5 -18.04 -17.62 22.52
CA ARG A 5 -17.46 -18.19 23.74
C ARG A 5 -17.84 -19.65 23.99
N GLU A 6 -19.04 -20.04 23.61
CA GLU A 6 -19.58 -21.39 23.88
C GLU A 6 -19.23 -22.41 22.80
N VAL A 7 -18.63 -21.97 21.71
CA VAL A 7 -18.38 -22.78 20.50
C VAL A 7 -16.93 -22.76 20.05
N ILE A 8 -16.04 -22.08 20.78
CA ILE A 8 -14.59 -22.14 20.56
C ILE A 8 -13.92 -22.92 21.68
N VAL A 9 -13.03 -23.82 21.29
CA VAL A 9 -12.26 -24.64 22.21
C VAL A 9 -10.76 -24.40 22.02
N ALA A 10 -10.06 -24.26 23.15
CA ALA A 10 -8.62 -24.10 23.19
C ALA A 10 -7.93 -25.39 22.73
N VAL A 11 -7.09 -25.29 21.70
CA VAL A 11 -6.17 -26.33 21.28
C VAL A 11 -4.88 -26.17 22.07
N ARG A 12 -4.40 -27.25 22.68
CA ARG A 12 -3.19 -27.26 23.50
C ARG A 12 -2.19 -28.29 22.99
N ASP A 13 -0.90 -27.99 23.12
CA ASP A 13 0.15 -28.97 22.86
C ASP A 13 0.24 -30.02 23.98
N ASP A 14 1.11 -31.02 23.81
CA ASP A 14 1.34 -32.10 24.78
C ASP A 14 1.84 -31.60 26.15
N ARG A 15 2.30 -30.34 26.22
CA ARG A 15 2.74 -29.67 27.46
C ARG A 15 1.64 -28.81 28.08
N GLY A 16 0.42 -28.86 27.56
CA GLY A 16 -0.73 -28.10 28.02
C GLY A 16 -0.71 -26.61 27.66
N ARG A 17 0.24 -26.16 26.82
CA ARG A 17 0.31 -24.77 26.37
C ARG A 17 -0.74 -24.53 25.30
N LEU A 18 -1.45 -23.41 25.40
CA LEU A 18 -2.39 -22.97 24.38
C LEU A 18 -1.64 -22.70 23.07
N ILE A 19 -2.00 -23.42 22.01
CA ILE A 19 -1.41 -23.26 20.67
C ILE A 19 -2.39 -22.69 19.67
N ASP A 20 -3.69 -22.96 19.80
CA ASP A 20 -4.71 -22.37 18.93
C ASP A 20 -6.11 -22.38 19.59
N TRP A 21 -7.10 -21.87 18.87
CA TRP A 21 -8.52 -21.99 19.19
C TRP A 21 -9.25 -22.48 17.94
N ARG A 22 -10.06 -23.53 18.09
CA ARG A 22 -10.86 -24.10 17.00
C ARG A 22 -12.35 -24.00 17.30
N LEU A 23 -13.18 -24.07 16.27
CA LEU A 23 -14.62 -24.31 16.46
C LEU A 23 -14.87 -25.72 16.96
N ASP A 24 -15.75 -25.83 17.95
CA ASP A 24 -16.40 -27.07 18.32
C ASP A 24 -17.55 -27.32 17.33
N LEU A 25 -17.29 -28.14 16.30
CA LEU A 25 -18.25 -28.40 15.23
C LEU A 25 -19.51 -29.09 15.74
N ASP A 26 -19.40 -29.96 16.76
CA ASP A 26 -20.56 -30.63 17.33
C ASP A 26 -21.48 -29.61 17.98
N ARG A 27 -20.91 -28.65 18.72
CA ARG A 27 -21.67 -27.57 19.34
C ARG A 27 -22.27 -26.59 18.33
N VAL A 28 -21.60 -26.36 17.20
CA VAL A 28 -22.13 -25.55 16.09
C VAL A 28 -23.31 -26.24 15.41
N ILE A 29 -23.23 -27.56 15.20
CA ILE A 29 -24.31 -28.36 14.61
C ILE A 29 -25.55 -28.33 15.52
N GLU A 30 -25.37 -28.46 16.83
CA GLU A 30 -26.46 -28.39 17.81
C GLU A 30 -27.19 -27.03 17.82
N LEU A 31 -26.48 -25.94 17.51
CA LEU A 31 -27.04 -24.59 17.43
C LEU A 31 -27.80 -24.32 16.12
N GLY A 32 -27.57 -25.13 15.08
CA GLY A 32 -28.25 -25.05 13.79
C GLY A 32 -27.57 -24.11 12.76
N PRO A 33 -27.85 -24.30 11.47
CA PRO A 33 -27.12 -23.67 10.35
C PRO A 33 -27.30 -22.15 10.20
N ASP A 34 -28.38 -21.57 10.74
CA ASP A 34 -28.72 -20.13 10.56
C ASP A 34 -28.12 -19.19 11.62
N THR A 35 -27.21 -19.68 12.47
CA THR A 35 -26.73 -18.91 13.63
C THR A 35 -25.67 -17.86 13.32
N GLY A 36 -25.14 -17.82 12.10
CA GLY A 36 -24.06 -16.89 11.72
C GLY A 36 -22.73 -17.14 12.45
N VAL A 37 -22.64 -18.16 13.31
CA VAL A 37 -21.49 -18.48 14.15
C VAL A 37 -20.21 -18.73 13.34
N LEU A 38 -20.34 -19.41 12.19
CA LEU A 38 -19.21 -19.63 11.27
C LEU A 38 -18.67 -18.30 10.72
N THR A 39 -19.57 -17.36 10.39
CA THR A 39 -19.21 -16.02 9.92
C THR A 39 -18.53 -15.21 11.02
N ASP A 40 -19.11 -15.21 12.23
CA ASP A 40 -18.54 -14.55 13.41
C ASP A 40 -17.15 -15.10 13.76
N TYR A 41 -16.98 -16.43 13.72
CA TYR A 41 -15.72 -17.08 14.03
C TYR A 41 -14.65 -16.71 13.01
N ARG A 42 -14.98 -16.73 11.72
CA ARG A 42 -14.08 -16.27 10.64
C ARG A 42 -13.72 -14.80 10.81
N ALA A 43 -14.70 -13.94 11.13
CA ALA A 43 -14.45 -12.52 11.39
C ALA A 43 -13.53 -12.31 12.61
N TRP A 44 -13.72 -13.08 13.68
CA TRP A 44 -12.87 -13.04 14.86
C TRP A 44 -11.46 -13.57 14.59
N ARG A 45 -11.30 -14.71 13.91
CA ARG A 45 -9.99 -15.25 13.50
C ARG A 45 -9.21 -14.26 12.63
N ARG A 46 -9.89 -13.53 11.74
CA ARG A 46 -9.26 -12.46 10.94
C ARG A 46 -8.65 -11.35 11.80
N THR A 47 -9.12 -11.12 13.04
CA THR A 47 -8.52 -10.10 13.92
C THR A 47 -7.15 -10.52 14.49
N TRP A 48 -6.76 -11.79 14.37
CA TRP A 48 -5.48 -12.30 14.87
C TRP A 48 -4.38 -12.25 13.82
N VAL A 49 -4.76 -11.97 12.58
CA VAL A 49 -3.85 -11.81 11.47
C VAL A 49 -3.01 -10.56 11.70
N ARG A 50 -1.69 -10.71 11.62
CA ARG A 50 -0.80 -9.55 11.49
C ARG A 50 -0.94 -9.01 10.08
N GLU A 51 -1.19 -7.72 9.97
CA GLU A 51 -1.28 -7.01 8.70
C GLU A 51 -0.10 -6.04 8.59
N TRP A 52 0.54 -6.04 7.42
CA TRP A 52 1.61 -5.11 7.08
C TRP A 52 1.18 -4.26 5.89
N PRO A 53 1.26 -2.92 5.96
CA PRO A 53 0.96 -2.08 4.82
C PRO A 53 2.08 -2.21 3.77
N ILE A 54 1.75 -2.61 2.54
CA ILE A 54 2.71 -2.76 1.42
C ILE A 54 2.62 -1.63 0.39
N GLY A 55 1.66 -0.72 0.54
CA GLY A 55 1.40 0.36 -0.41
C GLY A 55 0.37 -0.01 -1.48
N PRO A 56 0.08 0.87 -2.45
CA PRO A 56 -0.90 0.62 -3.51
C PRO A 56 -0.38 -0.40 -4.56
N VAL A 57 -1.29 -1.11 -5.24
CA VAL A 57 -0.97 -2.07 -6.34
C VAL A 57 -0.06 -1.46 -7.39
N ASN A 58 -0.30 -0.20 -7.74
CA ASN A 58 0.51 0.51 -8.74
C ASN A 58 1.98 0.54 -8.34
N ASN A 59 2.31 0.51 -7.05
CA ASN A 59 3.69 0.40 -6.59
C ASN A 59 4.26 -1.00 -6.85
N ALA A 60 3.47 -2.07 -6.67
CA ALA A 60 3.90 -3.43 -7.02
C ALA A 60 4.10 -3.60 -8.53
N ALA A 61 3.19 -3.07 -9.35
CA ALA A 61 3.33 -3.06 -10.81
C ALA A 61 4.55 -2.26 -11.28
N SER A 62 4.77 -1.09 -10.68
CA SER A 62 5.91 -0.25 -11.03
C SER A 62 7.22 -0.88 -10.54
N LEU A 63 7.26 -1.47 -9.35
CA LEU A 63 8.44 -2.20 -8.88
C LEU A 63 8.73 -3.42 -9.77
N LEU A 64 7.72 -4.13 -10.24
CA LEU A 64 7.91 -5.22 -11.22
C LEU A 64 8.56 -4.70 -12.50
N ALA A 65 8.15 -3.53 -13.00
CA ALA A 65 8.78 -2.89 -14.16
C ALA A 65 10.24 -2.48 -13.86
N GLU A 66 10.52 -1.96 -12.67
CA GLU A 66 11.89 -1.68 -12.24
C GLU A 66 12.74 -2.96 -12.16
N CYS A 67 12.20 -4.04 -11.59
CA CYS A 67 12.85 -5.35 -11.49
C CYS A 67 13.24 -5.93 -12.85
N ALA A 68 12.48 -5.62 -13.91
CA ALA A 68 12.81 -6.00 -15.28
C ALA A 68 14.03 -5.22 -15.84
N SER A 69 14.34 -4.05 -15.29
CA SER A 69 15.47 -3.20 -15.71
C SER A 69 16.76 -3.45 -14.93
N ILE A 70 16.69 -4.16 -13.81
CA ILE A 70 17.83 -4.47 -12.94
C ILE A 70 18.17 -5.97 -12.96
N ASP A 71 19.47 -6.27 -13.00
CA ASP A 71 19.94 -7.64 -12.82
C ASP A 71 20.20 -7.89 -11.33
N TYR A 72 19.22 -8.49 -10.65
CA TYR A 72 19.31 -8.84 -9.23
C TYR A 72 19.47 -10.35 -9.01
N GLY A 73 19.69 -11.13 -10.07
CA GLY A 73 19.93 -12.57 -9.97
C GLY A 73 19.16 -13.44 -10.97
N PRO A 74 19.51 -14.74 -11.05
CA PRO A 74 18.89 -15.70 -11.99
C PRO A 74 17.51 -16.17 -11.54
N GLU A 75 17.24 -16.18 -10.24
CA GLU A 75 15.94 -16.55 -9.68
C GLU A 75 14.99 -15.35 -9.72
N ARG A 76 13.77 -15.56 -10.23
CA ARG A 76 12.78 -14.50 -10.50
C ARG A 76 11.41 -14.81 -9.88
N ASP A 77 11.42 -15.44 -8.71
CA ASP A 77 10.18 -15.72 -7.96
C ASP A 77 9.49 -14.44 -7.50
N LEU A 78 10.26 -13.41 -7.14
CA LEU A 78 9.72 -12.11 -6.79
C LEU A 78 8.97 -11.47 -7.95
N ASP A 79 9.51 -11.52 -9.18
CA ASP A 79 8.82 -11.03 -10.37
C ASP A 79 7.49 -11.76 -10.58
N ARG A 80 7.47 -13.08 -10.39
CA ARG A 80 6.26 -13.91 -10.48
C ARG A 80 5.22 -13.50 -9.44
N VAL A 81 5.61 -13.35 -8.17
CA VAL A 81 4.72 -12.96 -7.07
C VAL A 81 4.16 -11.55 -7.29
N LEU A 82 4.99 -10.58 -7.68
CA LEU A 82 4.54 -9.22 -8.01
C LEU A 82 3.57 -9.25 -9.19
N ALA A 83 3.87 -10.00 -10.25
CA ALA A 83 3.00 -10.12 -11.41
C ALA A 83 1.67 -10.81 -11.08
N GLN A 84 1.65 -11.75 -10.14
CA GLN A 84 0.42 -12.37 -9.64
C GLN A 84 -0.38 -11.39 -8.79
N ALA A 85 0.26 -10.68 -7.86
CA ALA A 85 -0.40 -9.67 -7.02
C ALA A 85 -1.05 -8.55 -7.86
N VAL A 86 -0.39 -8.13 -8.96
CA VAL A 86 -0.94 -7.16 -9.92
C VAL A 86 -2.15 -7.74 -10.67
N ARG A 87 -2.07 -8.99 -11.12
CA ARG A 87 -3.16 -9.66 -11.85
C ARG A 87 -4.35 -10.01 -10.98
N ALA A 88 -4.13 -10.29 -9.70
CA ALA A 88 -5.18 -10.69 -8.77
C ALA A 88 -6.21 -9.57 -8.53
N ASP A 89 -5.87 -8.31 -8.82
CA ASP A 89 -6.76 -7.14 -8.74
C ASP A 89 -7.67 -7.12 -7.50
N GLY A 90 -7.09 -7.49 -6.35
CA GLY A 90 -7.78 -7.52 -5.05
C GLY A 90 -8.50 -8.82 -4.68
N ALA A 91 -8.48 -9.85 -5.54
CA ALA A 91 -8.80 -11.22 -5.12
C ALA A 91 -7.80 -11.76 -4.08
N GLY A 92 -6.60 -11.19 -4.06
CA GLY A 92 -5.49 -11.57 -3.21
C GLY A 92 -4.71 -12.75 -3.77
N GLU A 93 -3.42 -12.83 -3.43
CA GLU A 93 -2.51 -13.91 -3.85
C GLU A 93 -1.89 -14.57 -2.62
N THR A 94 -1.92 -15.89 -2.55
CA THR A 94 -1.29 -16.64 -1.45
C THR A 94 0.09 -17.14 -1.88
N ILE A 95 1.11 -16.64 -1.18
CA ILE A 95 2.50 -17.08 -1.25
C ILE A 95 2.66 -18.27 -0.31
N GLU A 96 3.07 -19.41 -0.86
CA GLU A 96 3.38 -20.63 -0.11
C GLU A 96 4.57 -20.41 0.84
N SER A 97 4.55 -21.05 2.02
CA SER A 97 5.57 -20.86 3.06
C SER A 97 6.99 -21.15 2.54
N ARG A 98 7.15 -22.20 1.72
CA ARG A 98 8.44 -22.57 1.08
C ARG A 98 9.07 -21.48 0.22
N LEU A 99 8.29 -20.49 -0.22
CA LEU A 99 8.78 -19.38 -1.05
C LEU A 99 9.18 -18.16 -0.19
N THR A 100 8.81 -18.12 1.09
CA THR A 100 9.01 -16.92 1.93
C THR A 100 10.49 -16.56 2.10
N GLU A 101 11.35 -17.53 2.42
CA GLU A 101 12.79 -17.29 2.60
C GLU A 101 13.51 -16.92 1.28
N PRO A 102 13.32 -17.64 0.14
CA PRO A 102 13.84 -17.19 -1.15
C PRO A 102 13.42 -15.76 -1.54
N LEU A 103 12.16 -15.40 -1.27
CA LEU A 103 11.63 -14.06 -1.58
C LEU A 103 12.26 -12.97 -0.70
N VAL A 104 12.58 -13.25 0.57
CA VAL A 104 13.33 -12.32 1.43
C VAL A 104 14.69 -12.02 0.80
N GLY A 105 15.42 -13.05 0.38
CA GLY A 105 16.73 -12.88 -0.29
C GLY A 105 16.63 -12.06 -1.57
N GLN A 106 15.64 -12.34 -2.43
CA GLN A 106 15.43 -11.58 -3.67
C GLN A 106 15.05 -10.11 -3.40
N LEU A 107 14.24 -9.83 -2.37
CA LEU A 107 13.92 -8.45 -1.98
C LEU A 107 15.14 -7.68 -1.49
N GLU A 108 16.04 -8.32 -0.73
CA GLU A 108 17.29 -7.70 -0.29
C GLU A 108 18.18 -7.35 -1.49
N LEU A 109 18.29 -8.23 -2.48
CA LEU A 109 19.06 -8.00 -3.70
C LEU A 109 18.48 -6.84 -4.53
N VAL A 110 17.16 -6.81 -4.73
CA VAL A 110 16.47 -5.69 -5.41
C VAL A 110 16.69 -4.39 -4.65
N ARG A 111 16.53 -4.40 -3.31
CA ARG A 111 16.75 -3.21 -2.48
C ARG A 111 18.19 -2.71 -2.58
N LEU A 112 19.17 -3.61 -2.59
CA LEU A 112 20.58 -3.26 -2.75
C LEU A 112 20.83 -2.63 -4.14
N ALA A 113 20.35 -3.26 -5.21
CA ALA A 113 20.48 -2.75 -6.58
C ALA A 113 19.88 -1.35 -6.72
N LEU A 114 18.68 -1.11 -6.16
CA LEU A 114 18.04 0.21 -6.19
C LEU A 114 18.69 1.23 -5.25
N SER A 115 19.43 0.79 -4.23
CA SER A 115 20.12 1.70 -3.31
C SER A 115 21.35 2.37 -3.90
N VAL A 116 21.95 1.75 -4.91
CA VAL A 116 23.09 2.31 -5.67
C VAL A 116 22.67 2.91 -7.01
N ASP A 117 21.37 2.87 -7.34
CA ASP A 117 20.82 3.54 -8.52
C ASP A 117 20.82 5.06 -8.31
N GLU A 118 21.47 5.78 -9.21
CA GLU A 118 21.60 7.24 -9.17
C GLU A 118 20.32 7.97 -9.59
N ARG A 119 19.35 7.27 -10.21
CA ARG A 119 18.07 7.86 -10.59
C ARG A 119 17.33 8.37 -9.37
N LEU A 120 16.57 9.44 -9.58
CA LEU A 120 15.70 10.02 -8.56
C LEU A 120 14.24 9.74 -8.90
N GLY A 121 13.48 9.40 -7.86
CA GLY A 121 12.04 9.45 -7.87
C GLY A 121 11.53 10.77 -7.29
N VAL A 122 10.22 10.83 -7.08
CA VAL A 122 9.52 11.97 -6.52
C VAL A 122 8.78 11.53 -5.27
N GLY A 123 8.81 12.39 -4.25
CA GLY A 123 8.13 12.21 -2.98
C GLY A 123 7.32 13.45 -2.61
N VAL A 124 6.08 13.24 -2.16
CA VAL A 124 5.27 14.27 -1.52
C VAL A 124 5.56 14.26 -0.03
N VAL A 125 6.13 15.34 0.48
CA VAL A 125 6.47 15.53 1.89
C VAL A 125 5.35 16.28 2.58
N ASP A 126 4.80 15.70 3.63
CA ASP A 126 3.84 16.38 4.52
C ASP A 126 4.57 17.40 5.39
N ASP A 127 4.19 18.68 5.28
CA ASP A 127 4.79 19.82 6.01
C ASP A 127 3.95 20.25 7.22
N MET A 128 3.05 19.39 7.69
CA MET A 128 2.28 19.62 8.90
C MET A 128 2.98 18.98 10.11
N PRO A 129 3.07 19.68 11.26
CA PRO A 129 3.65 19.11 12.47
C PRO A 129 2.82 17.93 12.99
N ALA A 130 3.40 16.74 13.06
CA ALA A 130 2.76 15.53 13.59
C ALA A 130 3.60 14.86 14.70
N ARG A 131 2.94 14.43 15.78
CA ARG A 131 3.58 13.83 16.97
C ARG A 131 4.02 12.37 16.81
N SER A 132 3.68 11.68 15.72
CA SER A 132 3.85 10.21 15.63
C SER A 132 3.94 9.65 14.20
N ARG A 133 4.86 10.14 13.34
CA ARG A 133 5.05 9.51 12.02
C ARG A 133 6.51 9.19 11.73
N SER A 134 6.75 7.95 11.33
CA SER A 134 8.03 7.35 10.96
C SER A 134 8.43 7.57 9.50
N ALA A 135 7.66 8.31 8.69
CA ALA A 135 8.06 8.65 7.33
C ALA A 135 7.52 10.04 6.95
N GLY A 136 8.42 10.95 6.57
CA GLY A 136 8.05 12.28 6.04
C GLY A 136 7.39 12.23 4.66
N LEU A 137 7.39 11.07 3.99
CA LEU A 137 6.85 10.88 2.64
C LEU A 137 5.41 10.34 2.70
N ALA A 138 4.47 11.09 2.16
CA ALA A 138 3.06 10.74 2.08
C ALA A 138 2.71 9.94 0.82
N ARG A 139 3.35 10.25 -0.31
CA ARG A 139 3.20 9.60 -1.62
C ARG A 139 4.56 9.60 -2.31
N THR A 140 4.83 8.57 -3.09
CA THR A 140 6.06 8.47 -3.88
C THR A 140 5.77 7.84 -5.24
N TRP A 141 6.59 8.20 -6.23
CA TRP A 141 6.57 7.56 -7.55
C TRP A 141 7.91 7.73 -8.25
N VAL A 142 8.20 6.85 -9.21
CA VAL A 142 9.23 7.09 -10.24
C VAL A 142 8.60 7.87 -11.38
N ARG A 143 9.41 8.60 -12.16
CA ARG A 143 8.93 9.31 -13.36
C ARG A 143 8.20 8.32 -14.29
N PRO A 144 6.90 8.54 -14.58
CA PRO A 144 6.14 7.60 -15.38
C PRO A 144 6.51 7.72 -16.88
N THR A 145 6.16 6.72 -17.68
CA THR A 145 6.34 6.74 -19.15
C THR A 145 5.13 7.31 -19.90
N ALA A 146 3.99 7.45 -19.21
CA ALA A 146 2.76 8.04 -19.71
C ALA A 146 2.10 8.84 -18.59
N GLU A 147 1.18 9.73 -18.95
CA GLU A 147 0.40 10.47 -17.95
C GLU A 147 -0.48 9.52 -17.12
N TRP A 148 -0.57 9.80 -15.83
CA TRP A 148 -1.47 9.10 -14.92
C TRP A 148 -2.19 10.08 -13.99
N VAL A 149 -3.50 9.89 -13.84
CA VAL A 149 -4.32 10.72 -12.96
C VAL A 149 -4.21 10.20 -11.52
N LEU A 150 -3.75 11.05 -10.61
CA LEU A 150 -3.68 10.72 -9.18
C LEU A 150 -5.03 10.93 -8.48
N ALA A 151 -5.73 12.00 -8.84
CA ALA A 151 -7.03 12.36 -8.30
C ALA A 151 -7.73 13.34 -9.25
N ALA A 152 -9.05 13.23 -9.39
CA ALA A 152 -9.81 14.13 -10.24
C ALA A 152 -11.24 14.36 -9.74
N THR A 153 -11.73 15.57 -9.97
CA THR A 153 -13.13 15.98 -10.00
C THR A 153 -13.46 16.44 -11.42
N PRO A 154 -14.73 16.75 -11.75
CA PRO A 154 -15.07 17.29 -13.07
C PRO A 154 -14.36 18.61 -13.43
N VAL A 155 -13.92 19.38 -12.44
CA VAL A 155 -13.33 20.73 -12.63
C VAL A 155 -11.83 20.75 -12.37
N THR A 156 -11.30 19.77 -11.63
CA THR A 156 -9.88 19.78 -11.24
C THR A 156 -9.32 18.39 -11.28
N SER A 157 -8.18 18.20 -11.94
CA SER A 157 -7.44 16.95 -11.92
C SER A 157 -5.98 17.22 -11.55
N LEU A 158 -5.43 16.28 -10.78
CA LEU A 158 -4.02 16.21 -10.48
C LEU A 158 -3.47 14.96 -11.16
N LEU A 159 -2.51 15.16 -12.03
CA LEU A 159 -1.85 14.10 -12.78
C LEU A 159 -0.33 14.21 -12.61
N VAL A 160 0.39 13.14 -12.88
CA VAL A 160 1.83 13.27 -13.13
C VAL A 160 2.07 13.05 -14.61
N HIS A 161 2.76 14.02 -15.19
CA HIS A 161 3.23 14.01 -16.56
C HIS A 161 4.69 13.49 -16.57
N PRO A 162 5.09 12.70 -17.60
CA PRO A 162 6.47 12.23 -17.74
C PRO A 162 7.50 13.37 -17.70
N ASP A 163 7.25 14.43 -18.47
CA ASP A 163 8.17 15.56 -18.60
C ASP A 163 7.95 16.73 -17.61
N GLU A 164 6.70 16.97 -17.18
CA GLU A 164 6.35 18.15 -16.37
C GLU A 164 6.21 17.85 -14.87
N GLY A 165 6.39 16.59 -14.47
CA GLY A 165 6.21 16.17 -13.08
C GLY A 165 4.75 16.27 -12.67
N LEU A 166 4.48 16.79 -11.47
CA LEU A 166 3.12 16.92 -10.97
C LEU A 166 2.40 18.10 -11.66
N VAL A 167 1.28 17.84 -12.31
CA VAL A 167 0.52 18.83 -13.08
C VAL A 167 -0.89 18.95 -12.53
N LEU A 168 -1.33 20.19 -12.34
CA LEU A 168 -2.69 20.53 -11.96
C LEU A 168 -3.43 21.05 -13.20
N VAL A 169 -4.56 20.43 -13.54
CA VAL A 169 -5.47 20.92 -14.58
C VAL A 169 -6.73 21.42 -13.90
N HIS A 170 -7.12 22.66 -14.15
CA HIS A 170 -8.27 23.31 -13.51
C HIS A 170 -9.15 24.06 -14.52
N GLY A 171 -10.47 23.85 -14.45
CA GLY A 171 -11.47 24.45 -15.33
C GLY A 171 -12.22 23.41 -16.14
N ASP A 172 -13.11 23.88 -17.01
CA ASP A 172 -13.87 23.01 -17.91
C ASP A 172 -12.97 22.43 -19.01
N PRO A 173 -13.29 21.26 -19.59
CA PRO A 173 -12.45 20.62 -20.61
C PRO A 173 -12.08 21.52 -21.80
N GLU A 174 -12.95 22.46 -22.18
CA GLU A 174 -12.73 23.39 -23.29
C GLU A 174 -11.92 24.64 -22.93
N SER A 175 -11.74 24.93 -21.63
CA SER A 175 -11.08 26.14 -21.12
C SER A 175 -10.06 25.84 -20.00
N ALA A 176 -9.68 24.57 -19.86
CA ALA A 176 -8.87 24.11 -18.75
C ALA A 176 -7.51 24.80 -18.73
N THR A 177 -7.18 25.38 -17.60
CA THR A 177 -5.85 25.91 -17.34
C THR A 177 -4.97 24.78 -16.83
N THR A 178 -3.82 24.60 -17.49
CA THR A 178 -2.80 23.64 -17.05
C THR A 178 -1.72 24.38 -16.27
N PHE A 179 -1.45 23.91 -15.06
CA PHE A 179 -0.46 24.43 -14.14
C PHE A 179 0.57 23.33 -13.83
N ALA A 180 1.60 23.32 -14.65
CA ALA A 180 2.68 22.33 -14.66
C ALA A 180 3.72 22.57 -13.56
N GLY A 181 4.45 21.51 -13.19
CA GLY A 181 5.61 21.58 -12.29
C GLY A 181 5.25 21.89 -10.84
N VAL A 182 4.11 21.41 -10.34
CA VAL A 182 3.65 21.68 -8.97
C VAL A 182 4.70 21.24 -7.94
N THR A 183 5.18 22.18 -7.12
CA THR A 183 6.21 21.97 -6.10
C THR A 183 5.70 22.07 -4.68
N SER A 184 4.61 22.78 -4.44
CA SER A 184 4.00 22.85 -3.11
C SER A 184 2.54 23.27 -3.16
N VAL A 185 1.80 22.87 -2.12
CA VAL A 185 0.39 23.20 -1.92
C VAL A 185 0.18 23.62 -0.48
N ASP A 186 -0.57 24.71 -0.28
CA ASP A 186 -1.05 25.18 1.03
C ASP A 186 -2.58 25.36 0.98
N MET A 187 -3.28 24.54 1.77
CA MET A 187 -4.73 24.47 1.88
C MET A 187 -5.25 25.00 3.23
N ARG A 188 -4.39 25.64 4.04
CA ARG A 188 -4.77 26.10 5.39
C ARG A 188 -5.74 27.28 5.39
N THR A 189 -5.83 27.99 4.27
CA THR A 189 -6.70 29.16 4.08
C THR A 189 -7.88 28.82 3.17
N ASP A 190 -8.91 29.67 3.14
CA ASP A 190 -10.11 29.48 2.28
C ASP A 190 -9.76 29.47 0.79
N THR A 191 -8.68 30.14 0.41
CA THR A 191 -8.05 30.03 -0.90
C THR A 191 -6.87 29.09 -0.81
N VAL A 192 -6.86 28.06 -1.65
CA VAL A 192 -5.73 27.14 -1.80
C VAL A 192 -4.68 27.77 -2.70
N LEU A 193 -3.43 27.75 -2.26
CA LEU A 193 -2.27 28.24 -3.00
C LEU A 193 -1.45 27.05 -3.50
N VAL A 194 -1.21 27.01 -4.80
CA VAL A 194 -0.33 26.02 -5.45
C VAL A 194 0.85 26.76 -6.06
N MET A 195 2.06 26.30 -5.79
CA MET A 195 3.30 26.85 -6.38
C MET A 195 3.89 25.84 -7.36
N ASN A 196 4.56 26.34 -8.39
CA ASN A 196 5.35 25.50 -9.30
C ASN A 196 6.86 25.78 -9.24
N ASP A 197 7.62 24.99 -9.98
CA ASP A 197 9.06 25.06 -10.14
C ASP A 197 9.55 26.35 -10.82
N ARG A 198 8.69 27.01 -11.59
CA ARG A 198 8.95 28.33 -12.22
C ARG A 198 8.70 29.50 -11.27
N GLY A 199 8.30 29.25 -10.03
CA GLY A 199 7.97 30.28 -9.04
C GLY A 199 6.62 30.98 -9.28
N ALA A 200 5.80 30.47 -10.20
CA ALA A 200 4.44 30.94 -10.39
C ALA A 200 3.51 30.40 -9.29
N SER A 201 2.38 31.06 -9.11
CA SER A 201 1.35 30.66 -8.15
C SER A 201 -0.02 30.52 -8.82
N PHE A 202 -0.75 29.46 -8.49
CA PHE A 202 -2.14 29.26 -8.84
C PHE A 202 -3.01 29.33 -7.59
N ARG A 203 -4.18 29.96 -7.71
CA ARG A 203 -5.14 30.12 -6.61
C ARG A 203 -6.48 29.53 -6.98
N MET A 204 -7.07 28.76 -6.07
CA MET A 204 -8.41 28.18 -6.25
C MET A 204 -9.16 28.08 -4.92
N SER A 205 -10.46 27.79 -5.00
CA SER A 205 -11.26 27.52 -3.81
C SER A 205 -10.89 26.16 -3.18
N GLN A 206 -11.15 25.99 -1.88
CA GLN A 206 -11.04 24.67 -1.24
C GLN A 206 -11.95 23.61 -1.89
N HIS A 207 -13.10 24.02 -2.43
CA HIS A 207 -14.02 23.10 -3.09
C HIS A 207 -13.40 22.46 -4.33
N ASP A 208 -12.66 23.23 -5.12
CA ASP A 208 -12.02 22.76 -6.34
C ASP A 208 -10.70 22.02 -6.05
N ALA A 209 -10.03 22.39 -4.95
CA ALA A 209 -8.79 21.78 -4.50
C ALA A 209 -8.94 20.36 -3.90
N ARG A 210 -10.14 19.78 -3.87
CA ARG A 210 -10.39 18.43 -3.30
C ARG A 210 -9.41 17.35 -3.79
N PRO A 211 -9.04 17.27 -5.08
CA PRO A 211 -8.01 16.33 -5.56
C PRO A 211 -6.66 16.47 -4.84
N LEU A 212 -6.24 17.69 -4.53
CA LEU A 212 -4.99 17.97 -3.79
C LEU A 212 -5.06 17.40 -2.37
N GLY A 213 -6.21 17.55 -1.72
CA GLY A 213 -6.50 16.94 -0.42
C GLY A 213 -6.53 15.41 -0.46
N TRP A 214 -7.07 14.80 -1.52
CA TRP A 214 -7.14 13.34 -1.64
C TRP A 214 -5.77 12.68 -1.87
N VAL A 215 -4.84 13.39 -2.49
CA VAL A 215 -3.47 12.90 -2.66
C VAL A 215 -2.77 12.80 -1.31
N VAL A 216 -2.97 13.76 -0.41
CA VAL A 216 -2.46 13.72 0.97
C VAL A 216 -3.56 13.99 2.00
N PRO A 217 -4.44 13.02 2.30
CA PRO A 217 -5.66 13.25 3.10
C PRO A 217 -5.45 13.79 4.52
N ARG A 218 -4.24 13.63 5.05
CA ARG A 218 -3.90 14.00 6.42
C ARG A 218 -3.03 15.26 6.51
N SER A 219 -2.91 16.00 5.40
CA SER A 219 -2.08 17.18 5.31
C SER A 219 -2.85 18.35 4.70
N LEU A 220 -2.66 19.52 5.28
CA LEU A 220 -3.11 20.79 4.71
C LEU A 220 -1.97 21.54 4.03
N ARG A 221 -0.73 21.04 4.10
CA ARG A 221 0.43 21.65 3.47
C ARG A 221 1.46 20.60 3.13
N TRP A 222 1.85 20.53 1.87
CA TRP A 222 2.83 19.54 1.42
C TRP A 222 3.69 20.08 0.29
N HIS A 223 4.87 19.47 0.13
CA HIS A 223 5.86 19.80 -0.89
C HIS A 223 6.19 18.59 -1.74
N VAL A 224 6.57 18.83 -2.99
CA VAL A 224 7.15 17.82 -3.87
C VAL A 224 8.68 17.93 -3.78
N ARG A 225 9.35 16.79 -3.61
CA ARG A 225 10.80 16.68 -3.50
C ARG A 225 11.30 15.51 -4.33
N GLU A 226 12.48 15.67 -4.91
CA GLU A 226 13.22 14.53 -5.45
C GLU A 226 13.74 13.67 -4.30
N VAL A 227 13.67 12.35 -4.47
CA VAL A 227 14.13 11.37 -3.48
C VAL A 227 14.85 10.22 -4.19
N PRO A 228 15.80 9.53 -3.54
CA PRO A 228 16.41 8.34 -4.10
C PRO A 228 15.35 7.30 -4.52
N VAL A 229 15.54 6.59 -5.63
CA VAL A 229 14.56 5.58 -6.10
C VAL A 229 14.28 4.51 -5.04
N VAL A 230 15.29 4.08 -4.25
CA VAL A 230 15.07 3.16 -3.12
C VAL A 230 14.07 3.71 -2.07
N ALA A 231 14.00 5.03 -1.89
CA ALA A 231 13.06 5.67 -0.98
C ALA A 231 11.62 5.58 -1.50
N VAL A 232 11.41 5.54 -2.82
CA VAL A 232 10.08 5.34 -3.44
C VAL A 232 9.48 4.01 -3.02
N TRP A 233 10.32 2.96 -2.96
CA TRP A 233 9.91 1.58 -2.70
C TRP A 233 9.97 1.19 -1.23
N THR A 234 10.35 2.10 -0.33
CA THR A 234 10.60 1.79 1.08
C THR A 234 9.37 1.17 1.76
N LEU A 235 8.15 1.65 1.50
CA LEU A 235 6.94 1.03 2.07
C LEU A 235 6.71 -0.41 1.58
N LEU A 236 7.05 -0.70 0.33
CA LEU A 236 6.92 -2.05 -0.21
C LEU A 236 7.98 -2.96 0.39
N PHE A 237 9.23 -2.50 0.47
CA PHE A 237 10.29 -3.23 1.17
C PHE A 237 9.94 -3.46 2.64
N GLU A 238 9.59 -2.44 3.40
CA GLU A 238 9.23 -2.59 4.82
C GLU A 238 8.02 -3.51 5.02
N GLY A 239 6.95 -3.33 4.25
CA GLY A 239 5.74 -4.12 4.41
C GLY A 239 5.91 -5.58 4.00
N LEU A 240 6.47 -5.82 2.82
CA LEU A 240 6.60 -7.16 2.26
C LEU A 240 7.72 -7.95 2.93
N ASP A 241 8.89 -7.33 3.18
CA ASP A 241 10.01 -7.96 3.89
C ASP A 241 9.58 -8.39 5.30
N ALA A 242 8.92 -7.50 6.05
CA ALA A 242 8.47 -7.83 7.41
C ALA A 242 7.43 -8.95 7.42
N ALA A 243 6.51 -8.98 6.45
CA ALA A 243 5.54 -10.05 6.30
C ALA A 243 6.21 -11.40 5.97
N LEU A 244 7.13 -11.41 4.99
CA LEU A 244 7.83 -12.61 4.56
C LEU A 244 8.77 -13.15 5.63
N ARG A 245 9.55 -12.30 6.32
CA ARG A 245 10.40 -12.73 7.44
C ARG A 245 9.58 -13.32 8.57
N SER A 246 8.49 -12.64 8.96
CA SER A 246 7.60 -13.19 10.00
C SER A 246 6.98 -14.51 9.57
N ALA A 247 6.68 -14.69 8.29
CA ALA A 247 6.11 -15.95 7.78
C ALA A 247 7.16 -17.07 7.71
N ALA A 248 8.38 -16.77 7.28
CA ALA A 248 9.50 -17.71 7.25
C ALA A 248 9.87 -18.22 8.65
N GLU A 249 9.90 -17.33 9.65
CA GLU A 249 10.15 -17.69 11.06
C GLU A 249 9.13 -18.68 11.65
N HIS A 250 7.95 -18.78 11.04
CA HIS A 250 6.84 -19.58 11.54
C HIS A 250 6.34 -20.65 10.56
N ASP A 251 6.99 -20.82 9.41
CA ASP A 251 6.58 -21.71 8.31
C ASP A 251 5.11 -21.56 7.90
N LEU A 252 4.71 -20.32 7.59
CA LEU A 252 3.32 -20.00 7.24
C LEU A 252 3.20 -19.32 5.88
N PRO A 253 2.04 -19.43 5.22
CA PRO A 253 1.79 -18.71 3.99
C PRO A 253 1.57 -17.21 4.24
N VAL A 254 1.89 -16.40 3.23
CA VAL A 254 1.59 -14.96 3.20
C VAL A 254 0.53 -14.72 2.14
N ARG A 255 -0.54 -14.03 2.50
CA ARG A 255 -1.53 -13.57 1.54
C ARG A 255 -1.32 -12.09 1.25
N LEU A 256 -1.05 -11.74 0.00
CA LEU A 256 -1.04 -10.35 -0.45
C LEU A 256 -2.46 -9.95 -0.83
N ASP A 257 -3.05 -9.00 -0.10
CA ASP A 257 -4.40 -8.52 -0.38
C ASP A 257 -4.40 -7.04 -0.77
N ASN A 258 -5.21 -6.70 -1.77
CA ASN A 258 -5.61 -5.30 -1.90
C ASN A 258 -6.76 -5.06 -0.95
N VAL A 259 -6.44 -4.46 0.18
CA VAL A 259 -7.46 -3.73 0.92
C VAL A 259 -7.72 -2.45 0.11
N SER A 260 -8.55 -2.55 -0.91
CA SER A 260 -9.11 -1.37 -1.58
C SER A 260 -10.04 -0.71 -0.58
N MET A 261 -9.75 0.53 -0.15
CA MET A 261 -10.64 1.25 0.78
C MET A 261 -10.27 2.73 0.94
N MET A 262 -9.93 3.49 -0.10
CA MET A 262 -9.23 4.77 0.14
C MET A 262 -7.98 4.57 1.06
N GLY A 263 -7.41 3.36 1.15
CA GLY A 263 -6.59 2.97 2.29
C GLY A 263 -5.74 1.75 1.97
N ARG A 264 -4.46 1.99 1.67
CA ARG A 264 -3.28 1.10 1.75
C ARG A 264 -3.51 -0.39 1.40
N GLY A 265 -2.89 -0.87 0.32
CA GLY A 265 -2.69 -2.31 0.13
C GLY A 265 -1.90 -2.91 1.31
N SER A 266 -2.21 -4.15 1.67
CA SER A 266 -1.58 -4.83 2.81
C SER A 266 -1.20 -6.28 2.49
N ALA A 267 -0.06 -6.72 3.03
CA ALA A 267 0.28 -8.13 3.13
C ALA A 267 -0.29 -8.68 4.45
N ARG A 268 -0.86 -9.88 4.39
CA ARG A 268 -1.52 -10.59 5.48
C ARG A 268 -0.86 -11.95 5.70
N ARG A 269 -0.94 -12.47 6.92
CA ARG A 269 -0.56 -13.85 7.25
C ARG A 269 -1.82 -14.70 7.39
N GLU A 270 -1.99 -15.76 6.60
CA GLU A 270 -3.12 -16.69 6.74
C GLU A 270 -2.70 -17.94 7.52
N PHE A 271 -3.57 -18.39 8.44
CA PHE A 271 -3.51 -19.75 8.95
C PHE A 271 -4.44 -20.57 8.07
N LEU A 272 -3.88 -21.44 7.23
CA LEU A 272 -4.67 -22.45 6.53
C LEU A 272 -4.86 -23.61 7.49
N ASP A 273 -6.11 -23.88 7.85
CA ASP A 273 -6.51 -25.01 8.71
C ASP A 273 -6.10 -26.33 8.03
N GLY A 274 -5.41 -27.19 8.80
CA GLY A 274 -5.30 -28.63 8.56
C GLY A 274 -6.25 -29.40 9.48
#